data_AF-A0A832R2L5-F1
#
_entry.id   AF-A0A832R2L5-F1
#
_cell.length_a   1.000
_cell.length_b   1.000
_cell.length_c   1.000
_cell.angle_alpha   90.00
_cell.angle_beta   90.00
_cell.angle_gamma   90.00
#
_symmetry.space_group_name_H-M   'P 1'
#
loop_
_entity.id
_entity.type
_entity.pdbx_description
1 polymer ?
#
loop_
_entity_poly.entity_id
_entity_poly.type
_entity_poly.pdbx_seq_one_letter_code
_entity_poly.pdbx_strand_id
1 'polypeptide(L)'
;MSKKVLAVENHEGLCWKCLISLDKSNIHIIEIPELGCGSAFDGEGTKIQLCQCCYKKSKENNPNIWNMEVKQIKQNGYFIGTEYLYEADMLEFIDKLPIQGQQFVLNEFANGSLSNPKYKMEPQDWIDYELGILSHEKCKAYGVFSFDEIKAYEERFVNCECPVNVIEDDLERSLCPYGAHGGYNQTLDDRYMCEECYSCKNYRKRTSPIMTMTIEEFRQKYEQQVTSCMTL
;
A
#
# COMPACT_ATOMS: atom_id res chain seq x y z
N MET A 1 -21.26 -14.92 -10.20
CA MET A 1 -21.18 -14.76 -8.73
C MET A 1 -19.90 -15.46 -8.28
N SER A 2 -18.85 -14.71 -7.93
CA SER A 2 -17.69 -15.33 -7.27
C SER A 2 -18.14 -15.82 -5.89
N LYS A 3 -17.61 -16.97 -5.44
CA LYS A 3 -17.83 -17.41 -4.06
C LYS A 3 -17.23 -16.35 -3.14
N LYS A 4 -18.01 -15.84 -2.18
CA LYS A 4 -17.51 -14.95 -1.15
C LYS A 4 -16.41 -15.67 -0.36
N VAL A 5 -15.22 -15.10 -0.34
CA VAL A 5 -14.10 -15.62 0.46
C VAL A 5 -14.28 -15.11 1.88
N LEU A 6 -14.22 -16.02 2.85
CA LEU A 6 -14.39 -15.69 4.26
C LEU A 6 -13.06 -15.74 5.00
N ALA A 7 -12.90 -14.82 5.95
CA ALA A 7 -11.86 -14.89 6.96
C ALA A 7 -11.97 -16.18 7.77
N VAL A 8 -10.82 -16.69 8.24
CA VAL A 8 -10.77 -17.89 9.06
C VAL A 8 -10.63 -17.47 10.52
N GLU A 9 -11.64 -17.78 11.33
CA GLU A 9 -11.65 -17.39 12.75
C GLU A 9 -10.68 -18.20 13.61
N ASN A 10 -10.49 -19.49 13.30
CA ASN A 10 -9.59 -20.38 14.05
C ASN A 10 -8.36 -20.74 13.22
N HIS A 11 -7.27 -20.02 13.46
CA HIS A 11 -5.97 -20.25 12.82
C HIS A 11 -5.08 -21.22 13.64
N GLU A 12 -5.59 -21.75 14.75
CA GLU A 12 -4.85 -22.70 15.57
C GLU A 12 -4.61 -24.02 14.82
N GLY A 13 -3.34 -24.39 14.60
CA GLY A 13 -3.01 -25.60 13.84
C GLY A 13 -3.29 -25.47 12.34
N LEU A 14 -3.63 -24.28 11.83
CA LEU A 14 -3.93 -24.04 10.43
C LEU A 14 -2.65 -23.79 9.63
N CYS A 15 -2.47 -24.51 8.52
CA CYS A 15 -1.46 -24.14 7.53
C CYS A 15 -1.96 -22.98 6.67
N TRP A 16 -1.31 -21.82 6.72
CA TRP A 16 -1.74 -20.61 6.01
C TRP A 16 -1.57 -20.70 4.49
N LYS A 17 -0.82 -21.69 3.99
CA LYS A 17 -0.66 -21.94 2.55
C LYS A 17 -1.75 -22.84 1.96
N CYS A 18 -2.10 -23.94 2.64
CA CYS A 18 -3.09 -24.89 2.12
C CYS A 18 -4.46 -24.83 2.81
N LEU A 19 -4.57 -24.03 3.86
CA LEU A 19 -5.78 -23.84 4.68
C LEU A 19 -6.33 -25.14 5.29
N ILE A 20 -5.45 -26.13 5.52
CA ILE A 20 -5.79 -27.37 6.21
C ILE A 20 -5.41 -27.25 7.68
N SER A 21 -6.37 -27.50 8.58
CA SER A 21 -6.14 -27.63 10.02
C SER A 21 -5.50 -28.98 10.34
N LEU A 22 -4.46 -28.94 11.17
CA LEU A 22 -3.67 -30.07 11.61
C LEU A 22 -3.43 -29.96 13.12
N ASP A 23 -2.92 -31.02 13.72
CA ASP A 23 -2.37 -30.93 15.07
C ASP A 23 -1.22 -29.90 15.09
N LYS A 24 -1.17 -29.06 16.14
CA LYS A 24 -0.14 -28.04 16.34
C LYS A 24 1.29 -28.57 16.18
N SER A 25 1.55 -29.81 16.62
CA SER A 25 2.86 -30.45 16.51
C SER A 25 3.33 -30.64 15.07
N ASN A 26 2.42 -30.55 14.09
CA ASN A 26 2.71 -30.66 12.66
C ASN A 26 2.80 -29.29 11.95
N ILE A 27 2.76 -28.19 12.70
CA ILE A 27 2.90 -26.82 12.20
C ILE A 27 4.30 -26.28 12.51
N HIS A 28 4.93 -25.76 11.46
CA HIS A 28 6.16 -24.97 11.53
C HIS A 28 5.76 -23.50 11.61
N ILE A 29 6.25 -22.81 12.64
CA ILE A 29 6.11 -21.37 12.78
C ILE A 29 7.45 -20.75 12.38
N ILE A 30 7.40 -19.85 11.40
CA ILE A 30 8.54 -19.07 10.93
C ILE A 30 8.30 -17.65 11.40
N GLU A 31 9.10 -17.17 12.36
CA GLU A 31 9.06 -15.78 12.79
C GLU A 31 9.92 -14.94 11.83
N ILE A 32 9.38 -13.80 11.39
CA ILE A 32 10.05 -12.84 10.51
C ILE A 32 10.15 -11.52 11.28
N PRO A 33 11.28 -11.24 11.95
CA PRO A 33 11.47 -10.00 12.69
C PRO A 33 11.31 -8.74 11.83
N GLU A 34 11.00 -7.60 12.45
CA GLU A 34 11.13 -6.31 11.77
C GLU A 34 12.61 -6.02 11.47
N LEU A 35 12.85 -5.34 10.34
CA LEU A 35 14.13 -4.73 9.99
C LEU A 35 13.97 -3.20 9.98
N GLY A 36 15.05 -2.49 9.60
CA GLY A 36 15.01 -1.05 9.39
C GLY A 36 14.97 -0.67 7.92
N CYS A 37 15.12 0.64 7.68
CA CYS A 37 15.13 1.28 6.37
C CYS A 37 15.72 0.40 5.25
N GLY A 38 14.98 0.28 4.15
CA GLY A 38 15.38 -0.44 2.94
C GLY A 38 14.86 -1.87 2.82
N SER A 39 14.26 -2.42 3.88
CA SER A 39 13.56 -3.71 3.86
C SER A 39 12.07 -3.53 3.60
N ALA A 40 11.43 -4.52 2.97
CA ALA A 40 9.97 -4.66 2.96
C ALA A 40 9.36 -4.91 4.36
N PHE A 41 10.21 -5.25 5.34
CA PHE A 41 9.87 -5.43 6.75
C PHE A 41 10.37 -4.24 7.60
N ASP A 42 10.55 -3.05 7.00
CA ASP A 42 10.97 -1.84 7.72
C ASP A 42 9.92 -1.43 8.76
N GLY A 43 10.27 -1.57 10.04
CA GLY A 43 9.40 -1.26 11.16
C GLY A 43 8.17 -2.18 11.33
N GLU A 44 8.06 -3.23 10.50
CA GLU A 44 7.00 -4.23 10.57
C GLU A 44 7.54 -5.66 10.37
N GLY A 45 7.44 -6.48 11.40
CA GLY A 45 7.66 -7.92 11.38
C GLY A 45 6.35 -8.72 11.34
N THR A 46 6.45 -10.03 11.21
CA THR A 46 5.32 -10.94 11.15
C THR A 46 5.75 -12.38 11.42
N LYS A 47 4.89 -13.36 11.15
CA LYS A 47 5.21 -14.78 11.14
C LYS A 47 4.45 -15.52 10.06
N ILE A 48 4.79 -16.79 9.82
CA ILE A 48 4.08 -17.68 8.90
C ILE A 48 3.86 -19.04 9.58
N GLN A 49 2.65 -19.61 9.47
CA GLN A 49 2.34 -20.97 9.93
C GLN A 49 2.17 -21.93 8.74
N LEU A 50 3.03 -22.95 8.65
CA LEU A 50 3.03 -23.93 7.56
C LEU A 50 2.99 -25.36 8.07
N CYS A 51 2.21 -26.22 7.43
CA CYS A 51 2.35 -27.66 7.67
C CYS A 51 3.71 -28.17 7.17
N GLN A 52 4.14 -29.33 7.67
CA GLN A 52 5.40 -29.97 7.27
C GLN A 52 5.59 -30.06 5.74
N CYS A 53 4.53 -30.36 4.99
CA CYS A 53 4.57 -30.46 3.53
C CYS A 53 4.80 -29.10 2.87
N CYS A 54 4.03 -28.08 3.27
CA CYS A 54 4.17 -26.72 2.74
C CYS A 54 5.51 -26.08 3.13
N TYR A 55 6.00 -26.35 4.34
CA TYR A 55 7.31 -25.89 4.78
C TYR A 55 8.45 -26.50 3.95
N LYS A 56 8.43 -27.82 3.70
CA LYS A 56 9.41 -28.46 2.81
C LYS A 56 9.36 -27.84 1.41
N LYS A 57 8.16 -27.70 0.83
CA LYS A 57 7.96 -27.08 -0.48
C LYS A 57 8.47 -25.64 -0.56
N SER A 58 8.30 -24.85 0.51
CA SER A 58 8.79 -23.47 0.55
C SER A 58 10.31 -23.36 0.38
N LYS A 59 11.05 -24.45 0.66
CA LYS A 59 12.51 -24.51 0.64
C LYS A 59 13.09 -25.29 -0.54
N GLU A 60 12.24 -25.79 -1.45
CA GLU A 60 12.68 -26.64 -2.57
C GLU A 60 13.65 -25.90 -3.52
N ASN A 61 13.37 -24.64 -3.81
CA ASN A 61 14.21 -23.83 -4.70
C ASN A 61 15.34 -23.12 -3.95
N ASN A 62 15.10 -22.78 -2.68
CA ASN A 62 16.06 -22.09 -1.82
C ASN A 62 15.97 -22.65 -0.38
N PRO A 63 16.91 -23.53 0.03
CA PRO A 63 16.92 -24.09 1.38
C PRO A 63 17.08 -23.06 2.50
N ASN A 64 17.61 -21.88 2.18
CA ASN A 64 18.00 -20.85 3.12
C ASN A 64 17.01 -19.67 3.20
N ILE A 65 15.93 -19.68 2.43
CA ILE A 65 14.91 -18.61 2.39
C ILE A 65 14.43 -18.15 3.77
N TRP A 66 14.41 -19.04 4.77
CA TRP A 66 13.96 -18.76 6.13
C TRP A 66 15.08 -18.69 7.18
N ASN A 67 16.35 -18.49 6.79
CA ASN A 67 17.46 -18.39 7.74
C ASN A 67 17.58 -17.00 8.42
N MET A 68 16.81 -16.01 7.95
CA MET A 68 16.81 -14.62 8.41
C MET A 68 18.18 -13.95 8.34
N GLU A 69 19.07 -14.40 7.43
CA GLU A 69 20.34 -13.71 7.18
C GLU A 69 20.06 -12.33 6.57
N VAL A 70 20.79 -11.32 7.03
CA VAL A 70 20.59 -9.92 6.64
C VAL A 70 21.83 -9.43 5.87
N LYS A 71 21.60 -8.65 4.82
CA LYS A 71 22.64 -7.91 4.10
C LYS A 71 22.49 -6.41 4.34
N GLN A 72 23.63 -5.71 4.38
CA GLN A 72 23.66 -4.25 4.43
C GLN A 72 23.63 -3.68 3.02
N ILE A 73 22.74 -2.72 2.79
CA ILE A 73 22.65 -1.96 1.56
C ILE A 73 23.52 -0.71 1.71
N LYS A 74 24.43 -0.52 0.75
CA LYS A 74 25.32 0.66 0.72
C LYS A 74 25.24 1.35 -0.63
N GLN A 75 25.21 2.69 -0.61
CA GLN A 75 25.30 3.54 -1.79
C GLN A 75 26.47 4.51 -1.62
N ASN A 76 27.38 4.53 -2.60
CA ASN A 76 28.60 5.35 -2.54
C ASN A 76 29.44 5.13 -1.25
N GLY A 77 29.42 3.91 -0.70
CA GLY A 77 30.12 3.56 0.54
C GLY A 77 29.36 3.90 1.83
N TYR A 78 28.25 4.63 1.75
CA TYR A 78 27.39 4.96 2.89
C TYR A 78 26.34 3.89 3.12
N PHE A 79 26.11 3.56 4.39
CA PHE A 79 25.00 2.70 4.79
C PHE A 79 23.67 3.41 4.52
N ILE A 80 22.81 2.77 3.73
CA ILE A 80 21.48 3.30 3.40
C ILE A 80 20.34 2.36 3.86
N GLY A 81 20.66 1.13 4.27
CA GLY A 81 19.63 0.22 4.76
C GLY A 81 20.06 -1.22 5.02
N THR A 82 19.10 -2.04 5.43
CA THR A 82 19.24 -3.48 5.63
C THR A 82 18.07 -4.20 4.98
N GLU A 83 18.30 -5.39 4.47
CA GLU A 83 17.28 -6.27 3.89
C GLU A 83 17.64 -7.74 4.20
N TYR A 84 16.65 -8.63 4.21
CA TYR A 84 16.96 -10.05 4.26
C TYR A 84 17.67 -10.49 2.98
N LEU A 85 18.62 -11.42 3.08
CA LEU A 85 19.39 -11.91 1.94
C LEU A 85 18.47 -12.48 0.85
N TYR A 86 17.37 -13.10 1.26
CA TYR A 86 16.36 -13.73 0.41
C TYR A 86 14.99 -13.04 0.50
N GLU A 87 14.96 -11.74 0.81
CA GLU A 87 13.71 -10.99 1.03
C GLU A 87 12.75 -11.09 -0.16
N ALA A 88 13.26 -10.97 -1.39
CA ALA A 88 12.43 -11.10 -2.59
C ALA A 88 11.75 -12.48 -2.70
N ASP A 89 12.46 -13.57 -2.38
CA ASP A 89 11.89 -14.92 -2.37
C ASP A 89 10.81 -15.07 -1.27
N MET A 90 11.05 -14.44 -0.11
CA MET A 90 10.11 -14.43 1.02
C MET A 90 8.81 -13.72 0.62
N LEU A 91 8.91 -12.55 0.00
CA LEU A 91 7.76 -11.77 -0.51
C LEU A 91 7.00 -12.54 -1.59
N GLU A 92 7.70 -13.12 -2.57
CA GLU A 92 7.08 -13.93 -3.62
C GLU A 92 6.31 -15.12 -3.03
N PHE A 93 6.82 -15.73 -1.95
CA PHE A 93 6.10 -16.79 -1.25
C PHE A 93 4.83 -16.27 -0.57
N ILE A 94 4.89 -15.11 0.10
CA ILE A 94 3.77 -14.48 0.79
C ILE A 94 2.67 -14.10 -0.21
N ASP A 95 3.03 -13.46 -1.33
CA ASP A 95 2.10 -13.05 -2.40
C ASP A 95 1.36 -14.24 -3.02
N LYS A 96 1.95 -15.43 -2.97
CA LYS A 96 1.37 -16.69 -3.47
C LYS A 96 0.54 -17.44 -2.44
N LEU A 97 0.43 -16.96 -1.20
CA LEU A 97 -0.50 -17.52 -0.23
C LEU A 97 -1.94 -17.29 -0.71
N PRO A 98 -2.91 -18.15 -0.33
CA PRO A 98 -4.31 -17.80 -0.45
C PRO A 98 -4.58 -16.52 0.37
N ILE A 99 -5.58 -15.74 -0.04
CA ILE A 99 -5.84 -14.42 0.57
C ILE A 99 -6.06 -14.48 2.09
N GLN A 100 -6.62 -15.57 2.62
CA GLN A 100 -6.72 -15.77 4.08
C GLN A 100 -5.34 -15.93 4.74
N GLY A 101 -4.41 -16.60 4.06
CA GLY A 101 -3.02 -16.70 4.51
C GLY A 101 -2.30 -15.36 4.46
N GLN A 102 -2.52 -14.58 3.40
CA GLN A 102 -1.98 -13.23 3.28
C GLN A 102 -2.50 -12.33 4.39
N GLN A 103 -3.81 -12.38 4.68
CA GLN A 103 -4.44 -11.62 5.76
C GLN A 103 -3.78 -11.90 7.13
N PHE A 104 -3.40 -13.15 7.40
CA PHE A 104 -2.67 -13.45 8.63
C PHE A 104 -1.28 -12.79 8.65
N VAL A 105 -0.54 -12.86 7.54
CA VAL A 105 0.84 -12.35 7.47
C VAL A 105 0.87 -10.81 7.47
N LEU A 106 0.03 -10.17 6.66
CA LEU A 106 0.08 -8.75 6.34
C LEU A 106 -0.85 -7.88 7.19
N ASN A 107 -1.71 -8.49 8.02
CA ASN A 107 -2.65 -7.76 8.87
C ASN A 107 -2.75 -8.33 10.29
N GLU A 108 -3.11 -9.60 10.45
CA GLU A 108 -3.42 -10.13 11.79
C GLU A 108 -2.18 -10.32 12.68
N PHE A 109 -1.08 -10.77 12.10
CA PHE A 109 0.17 -11.01 12.82
C PHE A 109 1.29 -10.04 12.46
N ALA A 110 0.99 -9.04 11.62
CA ALA A 110 1.83 -7.86 11.47
C ALA A 110 2.04 -7.22 12.86
N ASN A 111 3.30 -6.95 13.18
CA ASN A 111 3.76 -6.41 14.45
C ASN A 111 4.98 -5.52 14.22
N GLY A 112 5.38 -4.73 15.21
CA GLY A 112 6.55 -3.85 15.09
C GLY A 112 6.23 -2.42 15.45
N SER A 113 7.20 -1.54 15.23
CA SER A 113 7.11 -0.12 15.57
C SER A 113 6.14 0.67 14.69
N LEU A 114 5.92 0.24 13.44
CA LEU A 114 4.97 0.87 12.50
C LEU A 114 3.60 0.20 12.45
N SER A 115 3.47 -1.02 13.00
CA SER A 115 2.19 -1.72 13.09
C SER A 115 1.27 -1.07 14.12
N ASN A 116 0.52 -0.08 13.66
CA ASN A 116 -0.41 0.67 14.50
C ASN A 116 -1.75 -0.07 14.63
N PRO A 117 -2.14 -0.55 15.83
CA PRO A 117 -3.39 -1.27 16.01
C PRO A 117 -4.63 -0.43 15.70
N LYS A 118 -4.52 0.91 15.65
CA LYS A 118 -5.63 1.80 15.26
C LYS A 118 -6.04 1.65 13.79
N TYR A 119 -5.10 1.31 12.91
CA TYR A 119 -5.34 1.20 11.46
C TYR A 119 -5.44 -0.25 10.99
N LYS A 120 -5.37 -1.20 11.93
CA LYS A 120 -5.54 -2.62 11.65
C LYS A 120 -6.97 -2.90 11.22
N MET A 121 -7.11 -3.53 10.05
CA MET A 121 -8.42 -3.91 9.53
C MET A 121 -8.94 -5.17 10.21
N GLU A 122 -10.25 -5.26 10.39
CA GLU A 122 -10.88 -6.51 10.80
C GLU A 122 -10.60 -7.58 9.73
N PRO A 123 -10.40 -8.87 10.08
CA PRO A 123 -9.96 -9.91 9.14
C PRO A 123 -10.78 -9.97 7.85
N GLN A 124 -12.12 -9.91 7.96
CA GLN A 124 -12.98 -9.93 6.78
C GLN A 124 -12.91 -8.62 5.98
N ASP A 125 -12.78 -7.48 6.64
CA ASP A 125 -12.70 -6.19 5.97
C ASP A 125 -11.38 -6.05 5.20
N TRP A 126 -10.27 -6.60 5.73
CA TRP A 126 -9.01 -6.69 5.01
C TRP A 126 -9.13 -7.54 3.74
N ILE A 127 -9.75 -8.72 3.84
CA ILE A 127 -9.98 -9.58 2.67
C ILE A 127 -10.89 -8.88 1.65
N ASP A 128 -11.98 -8.26 2.11
CA ASP A 128 -12.91 -7.54 1.24
C ASP A 128 -12.22 -6.32 0.58
N TYR A 129 -11.27 -5.67 1.27
CA TYR A 129 -10.47 -4.56 0.73
C TYR A 129 -9.54 -5.04 -0.39
N GLU A 130 -8.73 -6.06 -0.13
CA GLU A 130 -7.81 -6.65 -1.11
C GLU A 130 -8.53 -7.25 -2.33
N LEU A 131 -9.78 -7.70 -2.15
CA LEU A 131 -10.65 -8.14 -3.26
C LEU A 131 -11.34 -7.00 -4.01
N GLY A 132 -11.21 -5.75 -3.55
CA GLY A 132 -11.84 -4.59 -4.16
C GLY A 132 -13.36 -4.52 -3.99
N ILE A 133 -13.89 -5.15 -2.93
CA ILE A 133 -15.32 -5.23 -2.66
C ILE A 133 -15.72 -4.55 -1.34
N LEU A 134 -14.74 -4.03 -0.57
CA LEU A 134 -15.02 -3.21 0.61
C LEU A 134 -15.65 -1.87 0.18
N SER A 135 -16.73 -1.47 0.86
CA SER A 135 -17.42 -0.21 0.58
C SER A 135 -16.54 1.02 0.86
N HIS A 136 -16.70 2.09 0.08
CA HIS A 136 -15.98 3.36 0.28
C HIS A 136 -16.10 3.90 1.72
N GLU A 137 -17.28 3.83 2.33
CA GLU A 137 -17.50 4.28 3.72
C GLU A 137 -16.60 3.54 4.72
N LYS A 138 -16.42 2.22 4.54
CA LYS A 138 -15.52 1.42 5.37
C LYS A 138 -14.05 1.70 5.07
N CYS A 139 -13.66 1.85 3.80
CA CYS A 139 -12.29 2.26 3.44
C CYS A 139 -11.91 3.56 4.17
N LYS A 140 -12.80 4.57 4.13
CA LYS A 140 -12.61 5.84 4.85
C LYS A 140 -12.50 5.67 6.36
N ALA A 141 -13.27 4.77 6.96
CA ALA A 141 -13.18 4.49 8.40
C ALA A 141 -11.79 3.93 8.79
N TYR A 142 -11.12 3.22 7.88
CA TYR A 142 -9.74 2.75 8.05
C TYR A 142 -8.68 3.77 7.61
N GLY A 143 -9.07 4.92 7.06
CA GLY A 143 -8.15 5.93 6.55
C GLY A 143 -7.49 5.57 5.22
N VAL A 144 -8.10 4.66 4.44
CA VAL A 144 -7.62 4.25 3.11
C VAL A 144 -8.62 4.63 2.02
N PHE A 145 -8.13 4.76 0.79
CA PHE A 145 -8.99 4.93 -0.38
C PHE A 145 -9.42 3.56 -0.91
N SER A 146 -10.65 3.45 -1.38
CA SER A 146 -11.09 2.26 -2.12
C SER A 146 -10.48 2.21 -3.53
N PHE A 147 -10.44 1.03 -4.14
CA PHE A 147 -9.89 0.88 -5.50
C PHE A 147 -10.63 1.70 -6.57
N ASP A 148 -11.94 1.92 -6.43
CA ASP A 148 -12.66 2.80 -7.36
C ASP A 148 -12.25 4.26 -7.19
N GLU A 149 -11.99 4.72 -5.95
CA GLU A 149 -11.49 6.07 -5.67
C GLU A 149 -10.07 6.25 -6.21
N ILE A 150 -9.21 5.25 -6.01
CA ILE A 150 -7.84 5.20 -6.56
C ILE A 150 -7.91 5.29 -8.08
N LYS A 151 -8.66 4.40 -8.73
CA LYS A 151 -8.80 4.40 -10.19
C LYS A 151 -9.39 5.70 -10.73
N ALA A 152 -10.41 6.24 -10.07
CA ALA A 152 -10.99 7.52 -10.45
C ALA A 152 -9.96 8.67 -10.32
N TYR A 153 -9.11 8.65 -9.30
CA TYR A 153 -8.01 9.61 -9.17
C TYR A 153 -7.00 9.47 -10.30
N GLU A 154 -6.49 8.25 -10.55
CA GLU A 154 -5.52 7.94 -11.60
C GLU A 154 -6.02 8.37 -12.98
N GLU A 155 -7.30 8.11 -13.29
CA GLU A 155 -7.90 8.50 -14.55
C GLU A 155 -8.17 10.01 -14.63
N ARG A 156 -8.66 10.62 -13.56
CA ARG A 156 -9.11 12.03 -13.59
C ARG A 156 -7.96 12.98 -13.50
N PHE A 157 -7.01 12.78 -12.58
CA PHE A 157 -5.96 13.77 -12.30
C PHE A 157 -5.11 14.05 -13.53
N VAL A 158 -4.63 12.99 -14.19
CA VAL A 158 -3.76 13.07 -15.39
C VAL A 158 -4.48 13.66 -16.61
N ASN A 159 -5.81 13.53 -16.67
CA ASN A 159 -6.61 13.95 -17.81
C ASN A 159 -7.45 15.22 -17.53
N CYS A 160 -7.43 15.78 -16.33
CA CYS A 160 -8.23 16.96 -16.00
C CYS A 160 -7.56 18.22 -16.56
N GLU A 161 -8.34 19.19 -17.06
CA GLU A 161 -7.83 20.47 -17.55
C GLU A 161 -7.49 21.46 -16.42
N CYS A 162 -8.05 21.25 -15.22
CA CYS A 162 -7.98 22.18 -14.09
C CYS A 162 -6.58 22.26 -13.44
N PRO A 163 -5.84 21.15 -13.23
CA PRO A 163 -4.47 21.24 -12.73
C PRO A 163 -3.57 21.98 -13.71
N VAL A 164 -2.66 22.79 -13.17
CA VAL A 164 -1.63 23.51 -13.93
C VAL A 164 -0.26 23.19 -13.35
N ASN A 165 0.75 23.27 -14.19
CA ASN A 165 2.13 23.21 -13.75
C ASN A 165 2.46 24.50 -13.00
N VAL A 166 3.03 24.35 -11.81
CA VAL A 166 3.47 25.44 -10.95
C VAL A 166 4.96 25.28 -10.68
N ILE A 167 5.69 26.38 -10.87
CA ILE A 167 7.11 26.50 -10.59
C ILE A 167 7.28 27.45 -9.40
N GLU A 168 7.97 27.00 -8.37
CA GLU A 168 8.32 27.76 -7.16
C GLU A 168 9.78 27.47 -6.82
N ASP A 169 10.65 28.45 -7.07
CA ASP A 169 12.11 28.28 -7.00
C ASP A 169 12.59 27.07 -7.84
N ASP A 170 13.11 26.03 -7.17
CA ASP A 170 13.60 24.78 -7.78
C ASP A 170 12.58 23.63 -7.70
N LEU A 171 11.33 23.91 -7.28
CA LEU A 171 10.28 22.91 -7.11
C LEU A 171 9.24 23.00 -8.24
N GLU A 172 9.06 21.89 -8.95
CA GLU A 172 8.10 21.74 -10.03
C GLU A 172 6.99 20.76 -9.64
N ARG A 173 5.73 21.20 -9.70
CA ARG A 173 4.56 20.36 -9.34
C ARG A 173 3.32 20.73 -10.15
N SER A 174 2.28 19.91 -10.08
CA SER A 174 0.95 20.24 -10.59
C SER A 174 0.02 20.63 -9.44
N LEU A 175 -0.64 21.78 -9.55
CA LEU A 175 -1.65 22.24 -8.58
C LEU A 175 -3.01 22.42 -9.24
N CYS A 176 -4.05 21.87 -8.61
CA CYS A 176 -5.44 22.11 -8.95
C CYS A 176 -5.99 23.22 -8.04
N PRO A 177 -6.74 24.20 -8.58
CA PRO A 177 -7.40 25.23 -7.76
C PRO A 177 -8.46 24.67 -6.82
N TYR A 178 -8.82 23.39 -6.94
CA TYR A 178 -9.77 22.69 -6.11
C TYR A 178 -9.09 21.72 -5.12
N GLY A 179 -7.82 21.90 -4.79
CA GLY A 179 -7.13 21.19 -3.69
C GLY A 179 -6.25 20.00 -4.10
N ALA A 180 -6.53 19.38 -5.26
CA ALA A 180 -5.71 18.27 -5.75
C ALA A 180 -4.30 18.71 -6.18
N HIS A 181 -3.30 17.86 -5.96
CA HIS A 181 -1.91 18.13 -6.35
C HIS A 181 -1.18 16.84 -6.75
N GLY A 182 -0.12 16.98 -7.53
CA GLY A 182 0.69 15.86 -8.01
C GLY A 182 2.00 16.33 -8.62
N GLY A 183 2.74 15.42 -9.25
CA GLY A 183 4.01 15.75 -9.88
C GLY A 183 3.86 16.65 -11.12
N TYR A 184 4.96 17.23 -11.56
CA TYR A 184 5.00 18.06 -12.75
C TYR A 184 4.50 17.31 -14.00
N ASN A 185 3.82 18.01 -14.92
CA ASN A 185 3.11 17.40 -16.05
C ASN A 185 2.00 16.43 -15.64
N GLN A 186 1.36 16.70 -14.51
CA GLN A 186 0.30 15.87 -13.91
C GLN A 186 0.71 14.41 -13.73
N THR A 187 1.99 14.15 -13.46
CA THR A 187 2.40 12.80 -13.07
C THR A 187 1.79 12.47 -11.72
N LEU A 188 1.37 11.20 -11.58
CA LEU A 188 0.95 10.68 -10.30
C LEU A 188 2.18 10.53 -9.41
N ASP A 189 2.05 10.89 -8.14
CA ASP A 189 2.96 10.45 -7.09
C ASP A 189 2.13 9.58 -6.16
N ASP A 190 2.58 8.34 -5.99
CA ASP A 190 1.95 7.25 -5.27
C ASP A 190 1.58 7.64 -3.81
N ARG A 191 2.17 8.74 -3.30
CA ARG A 191 1.97 9.25 -1.94
C ARG A 191 0.91 10.35 -1.82
N TYR A 192 0.36 10.85 -2.93
CA TYR A 192 -0.51 12.03 -2.93
C TYR A 192 -1.80 11.77 -3.71
N MET A 193 -2.70 11.01 -3.10
CA MET A 193 -4.10 10.96 -3.53
C MET A 193 -4.90 12.00 -2.76
N CYS A 194 -5.73 12.76 -3.48
CA CYS A 194 -6.53 13.85 -2.91
C CYS A 194 -8.02 13.55 -3.05
N GLU A 195 -8.76 13.56 -1.94
CA GLU A 195 -10.21 13.31 -1.93
C GLU A 195 -10.98 14.31 -2.80
N GLU A 196 -10.47 15.54 -2.88
CA GLU A 196 -11.01 16.62 -3.67
C GLU A 196 -11.01 16.33 -5.17
N CYS A 197 -10.17 15.39 -5.63
CA CYS A 197 -10.05 15.04 -7.05
C CYS A 197 -11.04 13.97 -7.49
N TYR A 198 -11.06 12.80 -6.84
CA TYR A 198 -11.92 11.70 -7.29
C TYR A 198 -13.41 12.05 -7.15
N SER A 199 -13.77 12.87 -6.17
CA SER A 199 -15.15 13.35 -5.94
C SER A 199 -15.46 14.68 -6.66
N CYS A 200 -14.50 15.25 -7.39
CA CYS A 200 -14.60 16.60 -7.95
C CYS A 200 -15.77 16.77 -8.93
N LYS A 201 -16.60 17.78 -8.71
CA LYS A 201 -17.67 18.19 -9.65
C LYS A 201 -17.16 19.06 -10.79
N ASN A 202 -15.96 19.61 -10.67
CA ASN A 202 -15.35 20.53 -11.65
C ASN A 202 -14.41 19.81 -12.64
N TYR A 203 -14.39 18.48 -12.64
CA TYR A 203 -13.60 17.70 -13.58
C TYR A 203 -14.04 17.99 -15.02
N ARG A 204 -13.07 18.32 -15.86
CA ARG A 204 -13.24 18.52 -17.29
C ARG A 204 -12.06 17.90 -18.00
N LYS A 205 -12.31 17.07 -19.00
CA LYS A 205 -11.26 16.37 -19.74
C LYS A 205 -10.44 17.37 -20.55
N ARG A 206 -9.12 17.30 -20.39
CA ARG A 206 -8.14 18.15 -21.06
C ARG A 206 -8.15 17.90 -22.56
N THR A 207 -8.26 18.99 -23.33
CA THR A 207 -8.10 19.01 -24.79
C THR A 207 -7.01 19.99 -25.24
N SER A 208 -6.39 20.70 -24.29
CA SER A 208 -5.35 21.72 -24.50
C SER A 208 -4.07 21.35 -23.75
N PRO A 209 -2.90 21.89 -24.13
CA PRO A 209 -1.66 21.69 -23.37
C PRO A 209 -1.80 22.12 -21.91
N ILE A 210 -0.98 21.51 -21.04
CA ILE A 210 -0.90 21.89 -19.62
C ILE A 210 -0.34 23.32 -19.54
N MET A 211 -1.04 24.18 -18.82
CA MET A 211 -0.56 25.55 -18.57
C MET A 211 0.52 25.52 -17.50
N THR A 212 1.58 26.29 -17.68
CA THR A 212 2.64 26.52 -16.68
C THR A 212 2.57 27.95 -16.19
N MET A 213 2.73 28.15 -14.89
CA MET A 213 2.74 29.46 -14.23
C MET A 213 3.57 29.44 -12.94
N THR A 214 3.91 30.61 -12.40
CA THR A 214 4.54 30.70 -11.06
C THR A 214 3.51 30.49 -9.95
N ILE A 215 3.97 30.26 -8.72
CA ILE A 215 3.08 30.17 -7.56
C ILE A 215 2.31 31.47 -7.29
N GLU A 216 2.91 32.64 -7.55
CA GLU A 216 2.24 33.94 -7.43
C GLU A 216 1.13 34.07 -8.47
N GLU A 217 1.40 33.72 -9.72
CA GLU A 217 0.41 33.73 -10.80
C GLU A 217 -0.76 32.78 -10.49
N PHE A 218 -0.46 31.60 -9.96
CA PHE A 218 -1.47 30.64 -9.51
C PHE A 218 -2.37 31.24 -8.42
N ARG A 219 -1.75 31.80 -7.36
CA ARG A 219 -2.49 32.40 -6.23
C ARG A 219 -3.35 33.57 -6.68
N GLN A 220 -2.83 34.45 -7.54
CA GLN A 220 -3.59 35.58 -8.08
C GLN A 220 -4.75 35.12 -8.98
N LYS A 221 -4.53 34.12 -9.83
CA LYS A 221 -5.53 33.64 -10.77
C LYS A 221 -6.68 32.87 -10.09
N TYR A 222 -6.37 32.15 -9.01
CA TYR A 222 -7.31 31.24 -8.36
C TYR A 222 -7.64 31.63 -6.91
N GLU A 223 -7.38 32.88 -6.52
CA GLU A 223 -7.53 33.41 -5.16
C GLU A 223 -8.88 33.05 -4.50
N GLN A 224 -9.96 33.15 -5.27
CA GLN A 224 -11.32 32.84 -4.78
C GLN A 224 -11.57 31.34 -4.59
N GLN A 225 -10.97 30.49 -5.42
CA GLN A 225 -11.13 29.04 -5.35
C GLN A 225 -10.24 28.43 -4.25
N VAL A 226 -9.02 28.95 -4.09
CA VAL A 226 -8.03 28.50 -3.11
C VAL A 226 -8.48 28.80 -1.66
N THR A 227 -9.17 29.91 -1.42
CA THR A 227 -9.66 30.28 -0.08
C THR A 227 -10.74 29.33 0.46
N SER A 228 -11.50 28.67 -0.43
CA SER A 228 -12.56 27.73 -0.04
C SER A 228 -12.06 26.33 0.37
N CYS A 229 -10.85 25.95 -0.03
CA CYS A 229 -10.24 24.66 0.32
C CYS A 229 -9.35 24.70 1.57
N MET A 230 -8.98 25.89 2.07
CA MET A 230 -8.14 26.04 3.28
C MET A 230 -8.93 26.33 4.57
N THR A 231 -10.26 26.19 4.53
CA THR A 231 -11.14 26.28 5.71
C THR A 231 -11.73 24.91 6.06
N LEU A 232 -10.86 23.97 6.44
CA LEU A 232 -11.19 22.78 7.23
C LEU A 232 -10.05 22.50 8.21
#